data_AF-A0A2V8Q8L7-F1
#
_entry.id   AF-A0A2V8Q8L7-F1
#
_cell.length_a   1.000
_cell.length_b   1.000
_cell.length_c   1.000
_cell.angle_alpha   90.00
_cell.angle_beta   90.00
_cell.angle_gamma   90.00
#
_symmetry.space_group_name_H-M   'P 1'
#
loop_
_entity.id
_entity.type
_entity.pdbx_description
1 polymer ?
#
loop_
_entity_poly.entity_id
_entity_poly.type
_entity_poly.pdbx_seq_one_letter_code
_entity_poly.pdbx_strand_id
1 'polypeptide(L)'
;MRMFYRLLYVIGFVILATLSSAARAQSPFPVSASFDFRNGALGWQAGCASCAPTDRVKLLAEIRSLPPELGNGTGFYIQGFNYSDGLFMYLKRRLKSADGIVAGQTYRINFTIVFASAVPTGCFGVGGSPGDNVYLKAGASPAEPLSLLGASSPPGFGMNVDYGAQSQGGIAASVTGTIGNGTPCDLGPKPYISIQRTHQHTTLVNANSRGEIWLLVGTASGFEGETNLYYQRIDVILEPVSPPPPPHLFTNTTTGRAVTLDSVTLTNGPFPVISQQNFFSTDRRTRFTLFAYNLELKAGEDLSAITVQAEDSQHRIYMLPVEAAGEIPNFAWITQVTAKLPDELRGAGDVWVSVSLRG
;
A
#
# COMPACT_ATOMS: atom_id res chain seq x y z
N MET A 1 -75.46 -27.07 -25.86
CA MET A 1 -75.44 -26.15 -24.70
C MET A 1 -74.41 -26.67 -23.69
N ARG A 2 -73.21 -26.07 -23.69
CA ARG A 2 -72.17 -25.98 -22.64
C ARG A 2 -70.81 -25.82 -23.32
N MET A 3 -70.43 -24.57 -23.42
CA MET A 3 -69.19 -24.03 -23.98
C MET A 3 -68.15 -24.05 -22.85
N PHE A 4 -67.01 -24.73 -23.06
CA PHE A 4 -65.87 -24.66 -22.15
C PHE A 4 -64.66 -24.16 -22.94
N TYR A 5 -64.30 -22.90 -22.73
CA TYR A 5 -63.05 -22.30 -23.18
C TYR A 5 -61.89 -22.92 -22.40
N ARG A 6 -60.93 -23.55 -23.09
CA ARG A 6 -59.63 -23.90 -22.52
C ARG A 6 -58.64 -22.80 -22.85
N LEU A 7 -58.24 -22.05 -21.82
CA LEU A 7 -57.16 -21.07 -21.83
C LEU A 7 -55.81 -21.83 -21.87
N LEU A 8 -55.06 -21.73 -22.97
CA LEU A 8 -53.69 -22.26 -23.06
C LEU A 8 -52.70 -21.17 -22.60
N TYR A 9 -52.05 -21.39 -21.47
CA TYR A 9 -50.85 -20.65 -21.07
C TYR A 9 -49.65 -21.17 -21.87
N VAL A 10 -49.09 -20.31 -22.73
CA VAL A 10 -47.79 -20.57 -23.38
C VAL A 10 -46.69 -20.08 -22.43
N ILE A 11 -46.00 -21.02 -21.78
CA ILE A 11 -44.79 -20.74 -21.00
C ILE A 11 -43.62 -20.66 -21.99
N GLY A 12 -43.13 -19.45 -22.26
CA GLY A 12 -41.93 -19.24 -23.06
C GLY A 12 -40.68 -19.55 -22.23
N PHE A 13 -39.92 -20.57 -22.64
CA PHE A 13 -38.59 -20.86 -22.10
C PHE A 13 -37.59 -19.87 -22.70
N VAL A 14 -37.15 -18.88 -21.91
CA VAL A 14 -36.01 -18.03 -22.26
C VAL A 14 -34.73 -18.79 -21.87
N ILE A 15 -34.04 -19.33 -22.87
CA ILE A 15 -32.70 -19.90 -22.68
C ILE A 15 -31.73 -18.72 -22.56
N LEU A 16 -31.38 -18.35 -21.33
CA LEU A 16 -30.27 -17.45 -21.06
C LEU A 16 -28.97 -18.21 -21.35
N ALA A 17 -28.41 -18.02 -22.55
CA ALA A 17 -27.07 -18.51 -22.86
C ALA A 17 -26.05 -17.69 -22.06
N THR A 18 -25.62 -18.21 -20.91
CA THR A 18 -24.47 -17.66 -20.19
C THR A 18 -23.21 -17.99 -20.98
N LEU A 19 -22.75 -17.04 -21.79
CA LEU A 19 -21.39 -17.05 -22.32
C LEU A 19 -20.44 -16.87 -21.13
N SER A 20 -20.01 -17.98 -20.55
CA SER A 20 -18.84 -18.03 -19.67
C SER A 20 -17.61 -17.78 -20.55
N SER A 21 -17.27 -16.51 -20.76
CA SER A 21 -15.94 -16.15 -21.24
C SER A 21 -14.95 -16.52 -20.14
N ALA A 22 -14.36 -17.70 -20.23
CA ALA A 22 -13.12 -18.00 -19.53
C ALA A 22 -12.09 -16.98 -20.05
N ALA A 23 -11.86 -15.92 -19.29
CA ALA A 23 -10.82 -14.95 -19.60
C ALA A 23 -9.51 -15.72 -19.71
N ARG A 24 -8.90 -15.70 -20.90
CA ARG A 24 -7.54 -16.26 -21.09
C ARG A 24 -6.63 -15.57 -20.07
N ALA A 25 -5.92 -16.33 -19.26
CA ALA A 25 -4.90 -15.80 -18.37
C ALA A 25 -3.88 -15.03 -19.23
N GLN A 26 -3.84 -13.72 -19.07
CA GLN A 26 -2.92 -12.86 -19.80
C GLN A 26 -1.51 -13.13 -19.27
N SER A 27 -0.59 -13.54 -20.16
CA SER A 27 0.81 -13.68 -19.78
C SER A 27 1.34 -12.31 -19.34
N PRO A 28 2.07 -12.24 -18.22
CA PRO A 28 2.57 -10.97 -17.72
C PRO A 28 3.71 -10.48 -18.61
N PHE A 29 3.56 -9.27 -19.15
CA PHE A 29 4.60 -8.55 -19.91
C PHE A 29 4.98 -7.25 -19.20
N PRO A 30 6.15 -6.66 -19.49
CA PRO A 30 6.49 -5.35 -18.97
C PRO A 30 5.42 -4.30 -19.32
N VAL A 31 5.00 -3.53 -18.33
CA VAL A 31 4.08 -2.40 -18.50
C VAL A 31 4.89 -1.12 -18.46
N SER A 32 4.70 -0.23 -19.44
CA SER A 32 5.28 1.11 -19.44
C SER A 32 4.17 2.15 -19.50
N ALA A 33 4.25 3.15 -18.64
CA ALA A 33 3.34 4.29 -18.66
C ALA A 33 4.11 5.59 -18.46
N SER A 34 3.69 6.64 -19.18
CA SER A 34 4.27 7.98 -19.12
C SER A 34 3.18 8.99 -18.80
N PHE A 35 3.42 9.83 -17.80
CA PHE A 35 2.49 10.83 -17.32
C PHE A 35 3.12 12.21 -17.42
N ASP A 36 2.90 12.90 -18.53
CA ASP A 36 3.34 14.27 -18.77
C ASP A 36 2.25 15.26 -18.35
N PHE A 37 2.49 16.01 -17.28
CA PHE A 37 1.50 16.89 -16.66
C PHE A 37 1.22 18.18 -17.44
N ARG A 38 1.85 18.36 -18.62
CA ARG A 38 1.38 19.30 -19.64
C ARG A 38 0.02 18.92 -20.21
N ASN A 39 -0.37 17.65 -20.07
CA ASN A 39 -1.64 17.09 -20.55
C ASN A 39 -2.67 16.89 -19.42
N GLY A 40 -2.58 17.67 -18.34
CA GLY A 40 -3.48 17.60 -17.19
C GLY A 40 -3.07 16.55 -16.16
N ALA A 41 -3.98 16.20 -15.24
CA ALA A 41 -3.69 15.33 -14.10
C ALA A 41 -3.48 13.86 -14.47
N LEU A 42 -3.93 13.42 -15.66
CA LEU A 42 -3.76 12.05 -16.15
C LEU A 42 -4.15 10.99 -15.11
N GLY A 43 -5.21 11.26 -14.35
CA GLY A 43 -5.74 10.41 -13.28
C GLY A 43 -4.81 10.21 -12.07
N TRP A 44 -3.80 11.06 -11.89
CA TRP A 44 -3.14 11.25 -10.60
C TRP A 44 -4.03 12.08 -9.67
N GLN A 45 -4.02 11.73 -8.39
CA GLN A 45 -4.73 12.42 -7.32
C GLN A 45 -3.75 12.75 -6.22
N ALA A 46 -3.86 13.96 -5.66
CA ALA A 46 -3.03 14.36 -4.53
C ALA A 46 -3.67 13.99 -3.19
N GLY A 47 -2.83 13.77 -2.19
CA GLY A 47 -3.24 13.62 -0.80
C GLY A 47 -2.07 13.92 0.13
N CYS A 48 -2.32 13.85 1.44
CA CYS A 48 -1.26 14.00 2.42
C CYS A 48 -1.51 13.25 3.72
N ALA A 49 -0.43 12.76 4.34
CA ALA A 49 -0.41 12.28 5.72
C ALA A 49 0.25 13.33 6.61
N SER A 50 -0.19 13.41 7.87
CA SER A 50 0.20 14.39 8.88
C SER A 50 -0.06 15.85 8.47
N CYS A 51 -1.03 16.09 7.58
CA CYS A 51 -1.53 17.43 7.31
C CYS A 51 -2.31 17.99 8.50
N ALA A 52 -2.28 19.30 8.68
CA ALA A 52 -3.11 19.95 9.71
C ALA A 52 -4.62 19.77 9.40
N PRO A 53 -5.45 19.46 10.41
CA PRO A 53 -6.91 19.33 10.25
C PRO A 53 -7.64 20.66 9.97
N THR A 54 -6.96 21.80 10.12
CA THR A 54 -7.60 23.12 10.14
C THR A 54 -7.14 24.03 9.00
N ASP A 55 -7.89 25.11 8.79
CA ASP A 55 -7.83 26.11 7.73
C ASP A 55 -6.47 26.85 7.58
N ARG A 56 -5.47 26.50 8.39
CA ARG A 56 -4.18 27.21 8.48
C ARG A 56 -3.12 26.80 7.46
N VAL A 57 -3.35 25.74 6.67
CA VAL A 57 -2.89 25.55 5.27
C VAL A 57 -3.33 24.14 4.85
N LYS A 58 -4.32 24.11 3.95
CA LYS A 58 -4.80 22.93 3.24
C LYS A 58 -3.72 22.51 2.23
N LEU A 59 -3.56 21.20 2.01
CA LEU A 59 -2.81 20.71 0.84
C LEU A 59 -3.36 21.39 -0.42
N LEU A 60 -2.53 22.20 -1.08
CA LEU A 60 -2.87 22.81 -2.36
C LEU A 60 -2.29 21.93 -3.46
N ALA A 61 -3.16 21.45 -4.34
CA ALA A 61 -2.79 20.50 -5.37
C ALA A 61 -3.63 20.74 -6.62
N GLU A 62 -2.99 21.09 -7.73
CA GLU A 62 -3.66 21.42 -8.98
C GLU A 62 -2.73 21.33 -10.19
N ILE A 63 -3.31 21.22 -11.38
CA ILE A 63 -2.55 21.47 -12.61
C ILE A 63 -2.41 22.97 -12.79
N ARG A 64 -1.17 23.44 -12.81
CA ARG A 64 -0.83 24.86 -12.82
C ARG A 64 0.21 25.14 -13.90
N SER A 65 0.14 26.33 -14.49
CA SER A 65 1.19 26.84 -15.37
C SER A 65 2.56 26.78 -14.69
N LEU A 66 3.57 26.32 -15.42
CA LEU A 66 4.94 26.31 -14.91
C LEU A 66 5.47 27.74 -14.75
N PRO A 67 6.38 27.99 -13.79
CA PRO A 67 7.13 29.23 -13.70
C PRO A 67 7.85 29.55 -15.03
N PRO A 68 7.95 30.83 -15.43
CA PRO A 68 8.52 31.22 -16.74
C PRO A 68 9.92 30.66 -17.00
N GLU A 69 10.74 30.51 -15.96
CA GLU A 69 12.09 29.95 -16.05
C GLU A 69 12.13 28.47 -16.47
N LEU A 70 11.02 27.74 -16.32
CA LEU A 70 10.89 26.35 -16.76
C LEU A 70 10.29 26.22 -18.16
N GLY A 71 9.97 27.35 -18.82
CA GLY A 71 9.33 27.41 -20.12
C GLY A 71 7.81 27.30 -20.07
N ASN A 72 7.19 27.16 -21.25
CA ASN A 72 5.74 27.12 -21.40
C ASN A 72 5.17 25.73 -21.10
N GLY A 73 4.01 25.68 -20.45
CA GLY A 73 3.26 24.46 -20.19
C GLY A 73 2.69 24.43 -18.77
N THR A 74 2.18 23.28 -18.37
CA THR A 74 1.69 23.04 -17.00
C THR A 74 2.44 21.91 -16.33
N GLY A 75 2.41 21.92 -15.00
CA GLY A 75 2.84 20.81 -14.15
C GLY A 75 1.80 20.54 -13.08
N PHE A 76 1.97 19.44 -12.35
CA PHE A 76 1.19 19.16 -11.16
C PHE A 76 1.83 19.87 -9.98
N TYR A 77 1.27 21.02 -9.62
CA TYR A 77 1.69 21.77 -8.45
C TYR A 77 1.18 21.10 -7.18
N ILE A 78 2.05 20.97 -6.18
CA ILE A 78 1.69 20.53 -4.84
C ILE A 78 2.39 21.41 -3.80
N GLN A 79 1.65 21.80 -2.76
CA GLN A 79 2.17 22.60 -1.65
C GLN A 79 1.52 22.17 -0.34
N GLY A 80 2.30 22.23 0.73
CA GLY A 80 1.83 22.00 2.08
C GLY A 80 2.81 22.56 3.11
N PHE A 81 2.30 22.75 4.32
CA PHE A 81 3.07 23.28 5.45
C PHE A 81 3.23 22.21 6.52
N ASN A 82 4.46 21.91 6.89
CA ASN A 82 4.78 20.93 7.92
C ASN A 82 4.91 21.62 9.29
N TYR A 83 4.00 21.28 10.21
CA TYR A 83 4.00 21.81 11.59
C TYR A 83 4.59 20.84 12.63
N SER A 84 4.86 19.59 12.23
CA SER A 84 5.04 18.48 13.17
C SER A 84 6.13 17.49 12.75
N ASP A 85 7.06 17.90 11.89
CA ASP A 85 8.15 17.06 11.37
C ASP A 85 7.72 15.73 10.72
N GLY A 86 6.48 15.66 10.24
CA GLY A 86 5.86 14.41 9.80
C GLY A 86 5.04 14.49 8.51
N LEU A 87 4.97 15.66 7.87
CA LEU A 87 4.19 15.85 6.65
C LEU A 87 4.68 14.95 5.51
N PHE A 88 3.78 14.15 4.96
CA PHE A 88 4.00 13.44 3.70
C PHE A 88 2.97 13.91 2.67
N MET A 89 3.40 14.71 1.70
CA MET A 89 2.57 15.10 0.56
C MET A 89 2.78 14.13 -0.59
N TYR A 90 1.73 13.67 -1.24
CA TYR A 90 1.87 12.63 -2.25
C TYR A 90 0.88 12.77 -3.40
N LEU A 91 1.25 12.17 -4.53
CA LEU A 91 0.41 11.85 -5.66
C LEU A 91 0.23 10.32 -5.70
N LYS A 92 -1.01 9.88 -5.93
CA LYS A 92 -1.35 8.48 -6.16
C LYS A 92 -2.01 8.28 -7.52
N ARG A 93 -1.78 7.14 -8.13
CA ARG A 93 -2.44 6.75 -9.38
C ARG A 93 -2.67 5.25 -9.46
N ARG A 94 -3.90 4.86 -9.79
CA ARG A 94 -4.26 3.46 -10.03
C ARG A 94 -3.89 3.03 -11.44
N LEU A 95 -3.19 1.91 -11.54
CA LEU A 95 -3.10 1.06 -12.72
C LEU A 95 -4.01 -0.16 -12.52
N LYS A 96 -4.66 -0.60 -13.60
CA LYS A 96 -5.64 -1.70 -13.62
C LYS A 96 -5.30 -2.71 -14.72
N SER A 97 -6.10 -3.76 -14.85
CA SER A 97 -5.96 -4.76 -15.90
C SER A 97 -5.93 -4.19 -17.32
N ALA A 98 -6.69 -3.11 -17.58
CA ALA A 98 -6.66 -2.41 -18.87
C ALA A 98 -5.31 -1.73 -19.18
N ASP A 99 -4.48 -1.47 -18.15
CA ASP A 99 -3.11 -0.96 -18.30
C ASP A 99 -2.07 -2.10 -18.42
N GLY A 100 -2.51 -3.36 -18.43
CA GLY A 100 -1.63 -4.55 -18.53
C GLY A 100 -1.25 -5.19 -17.19
N ILE A 101 -1.86 -4.75 -16.08
CA ILE A 101 -1.63 -5.35 -14.76
C ILE A 101 -2.36 -6.70 -14.65
N VAL A 102 -1.62 -7.75 -14.32
CA VAL A 102 -2.16 -9.10 -14.16
C VAL A 102 -2.42 -9.36 -12.67
N ALA A 103 -3.61 -9.85 -12.32
CA ALA A 103 -3.98 -10.14 -10.94
C ALA A 103 -3.03 -11.16 -10.29
N GLY A 104 -2.58 -10.87 -9.06
CA GLY A 104 -1.64 -11.73 -8.31
C GLY A 104 -0.23 -11.82 -8.90
N GLN A 105 0.10 -11.03 -9.92
CA GLN A 105 1.45 -10.95 -10.46
C GLN A 105 2.29 -9.97 -9.62
N THR A 106 3.51 -10.40 -9.29
CA THR A 106 4.52 -9.53 -8.67
C THR A 106 5.23 -8.69 -9.71
N TYR A 107 5.48 -7.42 -9.41
CA TYR A 107 6.23 -6.52 -10.26
C TYR A 107 7.41 -5.86 -9.53
N ARG A 108 8.51 -5.70 -10.25
CA ARG A 108 9.58 -4.74 -9.93
C ARG A 108 9.25 -3.43 -10.64
N ILE A 109 9.34 -2.31 -9.93
CA ILE A 109 8.89 -1.02 -10.44
C ILE A 109 10.05 -0.04 -10.52
N ASN A 110 10.27 0.52 -11.71
CA ASN A 110 11.24 1.59 -11.96
C ASN A 110 10.50 2.87 -12.32
N PHE A 111 10.94 4.00 -11.76
CA PHE A 111 10.41 5.32 -11.99
C PHE A 111 11.45 6.22 -12.65
N THR A 112 10.99 7.13 -13.51
CA THR A 112 11.69 8.36 -13.85
C THR A 112 10.78 9.52 -13.47
N ILE A 113 11.22 10.35 -12.53
CA ILE A 113 10.45 11.47 -11.99
C ILE A 113 11.17 12.75 -12.37
N VAL A 114 10.47 13.63 -13.08
CA VAL A 114 10.91 14.98 -13.37
C VAL A 114 10.04 15.94 -12.57
N PHE A 115 10.66 16.67 -11.65
CA PHE A 115 10.01 17.65 -10.81
C PHE A 115 10.85 18.93 -10.74
N ALA A 116 10.26 20.05 -10.33
CA ALA A 116 10.98 21.30 -10.16
C ALA A 116 10.88 21.80 -8.72
N SER A 117 12.01 22.32 -8.23
CA SER A 117 12.17 22.86 -6.89
C SER A 117 12.90 24.20 -6.94
N ALA A 118 12.41 25.16 -6.18
CA ALA A 118 13.07 26.45 -5.96
C ALA A 118 13.99 26.43 -4.73
N VAL A 119 14.17 25.29 -4.07
CA VAL A 119 14.89 25.20 -2.80
C VAL A 119 16.38 24.87 -3.03
N PRO A 120 17.31 25.76 -2.64
CA PRO A 120 18.74 25.49 -2.72
C PRO A 120 19.18 24.33 -1.84
N THR A 121 20.29 23.70 -2.22
CA THR A 121 20.93 22.63 -1.44
C THR A 121 21.78 23.24 -0.32
N GLY A 122 21.80 22.59 0.85
CA GLY A 122 22.62 22.98 2.00
C GLY A 122 22.06 24.15 2.81
N CYS A 123 20.79 24.51 2.63
CA CYS A 123 20.17 25.57 3.42
C CYS A 123 19.81 25.10 4.84
N PHE A 124 19.86 26.04 5.78
CA PHE A 124 19.36 25.83 7.13
C PHE A 124 17.88 26.20 7.21
N GLY A 125 17.10 25.39 7.91
CA GLY A 125 15.69 25.61 8.20
C GLY A 125 15.33 25.11 9.61
N VAL A 126 14.12 25.42 10.06
CA VAL A 126 13.60 24.92 11.34
C VAL A 126 13.26 23.43 11.18
N GLY A 127 13.61 22.61 12.17
CA GLY A 127 13.50 21.13 12.10
C GLY A 127 14.53 20.46 11.19
N GLY A 128 14.90 21.08 10.06
CA GLY A 128 15.89 20.58 9.12
C GLY A 128 16.08 21.47 7.90
N SER A 129 16.97 21.06 6.98
CA SER A 129 17.18 21.74 5.69
C SER A 129 15.91 21.65 4.83
N PRO A 130 15.40 22.78 4.28
CA PRO A 130 14.24 22.77 3.40
C PRO A 130 14.47 21.98 2.10
N GLY A 131 15.73 21.80 1.69
CA GLY A 131 16.11 21.06 0.49
C GLY A 131 16.54 19.62 0.78
N ASP A 132 17.25 19.39 1.88
CA ASP A 132 17.98 18.13 2.13
C ASP A 132 17.31 17.25 3.20
N ASN A 133 16.41 17.82 4.01
CA ASN A 133 15.56 17.06 4.93
C ASN A 133 14.13 16.92 4.42
N VAL A 134 13.90 17.18 3.13
CA VAL A 134 12.66 16.84 2.45
C VAL A 134 12.96 15.75 1.41
N TYR A 135 12.50 14.54 1.71
CA TYR A 135 12.88 13.32 1.00
C TYR A 135 11.82 12.98 -0.05
N LEU A 136 12.20 13.00 -1.32
CA LEU A 136 11.40 12.46 -2.40
C LEU A 136 11.38 10.93 -2.28
N LYS A 137 10.18 10.36 -2.36
CA LYS A 137 9.91 8.93 -2.28
C LYS A 137 9.04 8.48 -3.44
N ALA A 138 9.27 7.24 -3.88
CA ALA A 138 8.44 6.60 -4.89
C ALA A 138 8.34 5.08 -4.65
N GLY A 139 7.18 4.52 -5.01
CA GLY A 139 6.89 3.11 -4.92
C GLY A 139 5.45 2.80 -5.34
N ALA A 140 4.92 1.68 -4.89
CA ALA A 140 3.54 1.30 -5.15
C ALA A 140 2.99 0.35 -4.08
N SER A 141 1.68 0.13 -4.10
CA SER A 141 0.97 -0.78 -3.20
C SER A 141 -0.17 -1.52 -3.92
N PRO A 142 -0.52 -2.76 -3.53
CA PRO A 142 -1.76 -3.42 -3.97
C PRO A 142 -3.02 -2.70 -3.47
N ALA A 143 -2.90 -1.91 -2.39
CA ALA A 143 -3.98 -1.14 -1.81
C ALA A 143 -3.89 0.33 -2.20
N GLU A 144 -5.05 1.00 -2.27
CA GLU A 144 -5.09 2.43 -2.48
C GLU A 144 -4.43 3.18 -1.32
N PRO A 145 -3.46 4.09 -1.57
CA PRO A 145 -2.95 4.98 -0.55
C PRO A 145 -4.04 5.96 -0.09
N LEU A 146 -4.34 5.95 1.20
CA LEU A 146 -5.39 6.74 1.84
C LEU A 146 -4.81 7.51 3.01
N SER A 147 -5.24 8.77 3.13
CA SER A 147 -5.07 9.55 4.33
C SER A 147 -6.14 9.14 5.33
N LEU A 148 -5.72 8.62 6.49
CA LEU A 148 -6.62 8.18 7.55
C LEU A 148 -6.50 9.09 8.76
N LEU A 149 -7.61 9.36 9.44
CA LEU A 149 -7.56 9.93 10.78
C LEU A 149 -7.03 8.85 11.74
N GLY A 150 -5.88 9.10 12.34
CA GLY A 150 -5.28 8.25 13.35
C GLY A 150 -6.06 8.31 14.67
N ALA A 151 -5.93 7.25 15.47
CA ALA A 151 -6.59 7.13 16.77
C ALA A 151 -5.88 7.87 17.92
N SER A 152 -4.87 8.69 17.63
CA SER A 152 -4.14 9.47 18.65
C SER A 152 -5.00 10.62 19.19
N SER A 153 -4.60 11.19 20.33
CA SER A 153 -5.21 12.40 20.89
C SER A 153 -4.15 13.50 21.04
N PRO A 154 -4.21 14.57 20.22
CA PRO A 154 -5.15 14.80 19.12
C PRO A 154 -4.96 13.81 17.95
N PRO A 155 -6.00 13.54 17.14
CA PRO A 155 -5.90 12.61 16.01
C PRO A 155 -4.96 13.19 14.96
N GLY A 156 -3.81 12.57 14.76
CA GLY A 156 -2.92 12.86 13.64
C GLY A 156 -3.45 12.19 12.38
N PHE A 157 -3.20 12.77 11.20
CA PHE A 157 -3.51 12.06 9.95
C PHE A 157 -2.39 11.07 9.64
N GLY A 158 -2.68 9.78 9.60
CA GLY A 158 -1.74 8.76 9.13
C GLY A 158 -1.97 8.42 7.66
N MET A 159 -1.14 7.51 7.15
CA MET A 159 -1.39 6.83 5.89
C MET A 159 -1.63 5.35 6.15
N ASN A 160 -2.47 4.72 5.34
CA ASN A 160 -2.77 3.31 5.45
C ASN A 160 -1.71 2.36 4.86
N VAL A 161 -0.75 2.87 4.08
CA VAL A 161 0.36 2.11 3.51
C VAL A 161 1.68 2.59 4.12
N ASP A 162 2.64 1.68 4.29
CA ASP A 162 3.93 2.00 4.87
C ASP A 162 4.84 2.71 3.86
N TYR A 163 5.03 4.02 4.03
CA TYR A 163 5.96 4.83 3.23
C TYR A 163 7.30 5.10 3.96
N GLY A 164 7.48 4.56 5.18
CA GLY A 164 8.64 4.76 6.02
C GLY A 164 8.76 6.17 6.61
N ALA A 165 9.54 6.32 7.68
CA ALA A 165 9.77 7.60 8.35
C ALA A 165 10.84 8.44 7.63
N GLN A 166 10.55 9.70 7.30
CA GLN A 166 11.52 10.69 6.79
C GLN A 166 12.54 10.11 5.78
N SER A 167 13.81 9.93 6.18
CA SER A 167 14.91 9.43 5.36
C SER A 167 14.92 7.92 5.12
N GLN A 168 14.00 7.17 5.74
CA GLN A 168 13.87 5.72 5.63
C GLN A 168 12.73 5.36 4.68
N GLY A 169 12.96 4.39 3.80
CA GLY A 169 11.92 3.81 2.95
C GLY A 169 11.01 2.86 3.74
N GLY A 170 9.76 2.75 3.29
CA GLY A 170 8.82 1.72 3.73
C GLY A 170 8.47 0.75 2.61
N ILE A 171 7.59 -0.20 2.91
CA ILE A 171 7.14 -1.26 1.98
C ILE A 171 6.54 -0.68 0.70
N ALA A 172 5.75 0.40 0.80
CA ALA A 172 5.01 1.00 -0.31
C ALA A 172 5.72 2.17 -0.99
N ALA A 173 6.74 2.76 -0.37
CA ALA A 173 7.53 3.83 -0.98
C ALA A 173 8.95 3.89 -0.40
N SER A 174 9.96 3.96 -1.27
CA SER A 174 11.36 4.06 -0.88
C SER A 174 11.96 5.38 -1.34
N VAL A 175 13.04 5.80 -0.68
CA VAL A 175 13.67 7.11 -0.91
C VAL A 175 14.36 7.15 -2.27
N THR A 176 14.02 8.16 -3.05
CA THR A 176 14.57 8.46 -4.38
C THR A 176 15.64 9.55 -4.33
N GLY A 177 15.65 10.36 -3.27
CA GLY A 177 16.60 11.45 -3.03
C GLY A 177 15.95 12.59 -2.26
N THR A 178 16.56 13.77 -2.30
CA THR A 178 16.03 15.00 -1.70
C THR A 178 15.57 15.98 -2.79
N ILE A 179 14.87 17.06 -2.39
CA ILE A 179 14.32 18.07 -3.31
C ILE A 179 15.25 19.27 -3.52
N GLY A 180 16.39 19.31 -2.84
CA GLY A 180 17.42 20.33 -3.04
C GLY A 180 17.82 20.39 -4.50
N ASN A 181 17.79 21.60 -5.05
CA ASN A 181 17.92 21.82 -6.49
C ASN A 181 19.36 21.91 -7.00
N GLY A 182 20.35 21.75 -6.12
CA GLY A 182 21.77 21.77 -6.45
C GLY A 182 22.42 23.16 -6.50
N THR A 183 21.67 24.26 -6.41
CA THR A 183 22.27 25.60 -6.26
C THR A 183 22.76 25.81 -4.83
N PRO A 184 23.83 26.60 -4.62
CA PRO A 184 24.31 26.91 -3.29
C PRO A 184 23.26 27.68 -2.48
N CYS A 185 23.26 27.48 -1.16
CA CYS A 185 22.43 28.27 -0.26
C CYS A 185 23.02 29.68 -0.06
N ASP A 186 22.64 30.61 -0.94
CA ASP A 186 23.00 32.02 -0.84
C ASP A 186 21.76 32.94 -0.86
N LEU A 187 22.01 34.25 -0.86
CA LEU A 187 20.98 35.29 -0.91
C LEU A 187 20.54 35.64 -2.36
N GLY A 188 21.00 34.87 -3.35
CA GLY A 188 20.68 35.09 -4.74
C GLY A 188 19.23 34.71 -5.10
N PRO A 189 18.86 34.90 -6.38
CA PRO A 189 17.59 34.41 -6.89
C PRO A 189 17.43 32.91 -6.66
N LYS A 190 16.21 32.49 -6.31
CA LYS A 190 15.84 31.09 -6.09
C LYS A 190 14.87 30.62 -7.19
N PRO A 191 15.33 30.50 -8.44
CA PRO A 191 14.47 30.04 -9.53
C PRO A 191 14.07 28.58 -9.30
N TYR A 192 12.93 28.18 -9.86
CA TYR A 192 12.66 26.76 -9.98
C TYR A 192 13.65 26.12 -10.94
N ILE A 193 14.19 24.96 -10.56
CA ILE A 193 15.08 24.16 -11.40
C ILE A 193 14.46 22.79 -11.57
N SER A 194 14.45 22.30 -12.82
CA SER A 194 13.98 20.95 -13.15
C SER A 194 15.03 19.92 -12.76
N ILE A 195 14.59 18.91 -12.02
CA ILE A 195 15.40 17.84 -11.43
C ILE A 195 14.81 16.52 -11.92
N GLN A 196 15.67 15.68 -12.49
CA GLN A 196 15.31 14.30 -12.84
C GLN A 196 15.87 13.33 -11.80
N ARG A 197 15.05 12.36 -11.40
CA ARG A 197 15.46 11.21 -10.59
C ARG A 197 14.98 9.92 -11.24
N THR A 198 15.90 8.98 -11.40
CA THR A 198 15.58 7.59 -11.73
C THR A 198 15.61 6.77 -10.46
N HIS A 199 14.63 5.89 -10.27
CA HIS A 199 14.48 5.13 -9.03
C HIS A 199 13.94 3.74 -9.27
N GLN A 200 14.61 2.72 -8.74
CA GLN A 200 14.00 1.40 -8.61
C GLN A 200 13.42 1.29 -7.21
N HIS A 201 12.12 1.03 -7.10
CA HIS A 201 11.52 0.78 -5.81
C HIS A 201 12.12 -0.48 -5.18
N THR A 202 12.41 -0.43 -3.87
CA THR A 202 13.21 -1.44 -3.18
C THR A 202 12.43 -2.72 -2.89
N THR A 203 11.11 -2.60 -2.77
CA THR A 203 10.21 -3.72 -2.49
C THR A 203 9.54 -4.18 -3.78
N LEU A 204 9.36 -5.49 -3.94
CA LEU A 204 8.52 -6.04 -5.00
C LEU A 204 7.05 -5.86 -4.65
N VAL A 205 6.21 -5.56 -5.64
CA VAL A 205 4.80 -5.23 -5.40
C VAL A 205 3.91 -6.26 -6.07
N ASN A 206 3.09 -6.94 -5.27
CA ASN A 206 2.05 -7.83 -5.80
C ASN A 206 0.86 -6.99 -6.29
N ALA A 207 0.36 -7.28 -7.49
CA ALA A 207 -0.94 -6.80 -7.92
C ALA A 207 -2.03 -7.52 -7.12
N ASN A 208 -3.07 -6.79 -6.71
CA ASN A 208 -4.17 -7.38 -5.95
C ASN A 208 -4.99 -8.37 -6.81
N SER A 209 -5.94 -9.06 -6.18
CA SER A 209 -6.81 -10.06 -6.83
C SER A 209 -7.66 -9.50 -7.98
N ARG A 210 -7.81 -8.17 -8.08
CA ARG A 210 -8.52 -7.46 -9.16
C ARG A 210 -7.60 -7.02 -10.31
N GLY A 211 -6.29 -7.28 -10.21
CA GLY A 211 -5.32 -6.81 -11.19
C GLY A 211 -5.09 -5.31 -11.09
N GLU A 212 -4.97 -4.78 -9.88
CA GLU A 212 -4.68 -3.36 -9.63
C GLU A 212 -3.37 -3.19 -8.85
N ILE A 213 -2.67 -2.10 -9.17
CA ILE A 213 -1.54 -1.55 -8.41
C ILE A 213 -1.74 -0.04 -8.30
N TRP A 214 -1.47 0.52 -7.13
CA TRP A 214 -1.46 1.96 -6.91
C TRP A 214 -0.03 2.49 -6.83
N LEU A 215 0.35 3.33 -7.79
CA LEU A 215 1.59 4.08 -7.77
C LEU A 215 1.51 5.19 -6.71
N LEU A 216 2.63 5.45 -6.05
CA LEU A 216 2.78 6.47 -5.02
C LEU A 216 4.09 7.24 -5.25
N VAL A 217 4.00 8.55 -5.41
CA VAL A 217 5.16 9.46 -5.49
C VAL A 217 4.90 10.64 -4.57
N GLY A 218 5.83 10.98 -3.70
CA GLY A 218 5.59 12.03 -2.71
C GLY A 218 6.84 12.47 -1.97
N THR A 219 6.69 13.44 -1.07
CA THR A 219 7.77 14.00 -0.27
C THR A 219 7.48 13.89 1.21
N ALA A 220 8.39 13.24 1.94
CA ALA A 220 8.37 13.19 3.41
C ALA A 220 9.24 14.32 3.96
N SER A 221 8.63 15.27 4.66
CA SER A 221 9.32 16.45 5.18
C SER A 221 9.73 16.27 6.64
N GLY A 222 11.02 16.40 6.92
CA GLY A 222 11.58 16.71 8.24
C GLY A 222 11.95 18.19 8.39
N PHE A 223 11.51 19.06 7.47
CA PHE A 223 11.63 20.50 7.56
C PHE A 223 10.31 21.09 8.04
N GLU A 224 10.33 21.89 9.11
CA GLU A 224 9.18 22.65 9.61
C GLU A 224 8.99 23.92 8.78
N GLY A 225 8.10 23.83 7.79
CA GLY A 225 7.78 24.95 6.94
C GLY A 225 7.01 24.56 5.69
N GLU A 226 6.85 25.54 4.81
CA GLU A 226 6.21 25.32 3.52
C GLU A 226 7.15 24.59 2.56
N THR A 227 6.64 23.55 1.93
CA THR A 227 7.25 22.92 0.76
C THR A 227 6.29 23.05 -0.41
N ASN A 228 6.80 23.47 -1.56
CA ASN A 228 6.06 23.51 -2.82
C ASN A 228 6.92 22.97 -3.97
N LEU A 229 6.29 22.24 -4.89
CA LEU A 229 6.95 21.59 -6.01
C LEU A 229 6.04 21.58 -7.24
N TYR A 230 6.64 21.49 -8.42
CA TYR A 230 5.94 21.13 -9.66
C TYR A 230 6.42 19.75 -10.11
N TYR A 231 5.55 18.75 -10.14
CA TYR A 231 5.84 17.54 -10.92
C TYR A 231 5.57 17.84 -12.40
N GLN A 232 6.56 17.64 -13.25
CA GLN A 232 6.45 17.86 -14.69
C GLN A 232 6.10 16.57 -15.42
N ARG A 233 6.75 15.46 -15.03
CA ARG A 233 6.53 14.15 -15.64
C ARG A 233 6.84 13.02 -14.67
N ILE A 234 6.05 11.95 -14.70
CA ILE A 234 6.34 10.69 -14.02
C ILE A 234 6.22 9.57 -15.05
N ASP A 235 7.31 8.85 -15.30
CA ASP A 235 7.30 7.62 -16.07
C ASP A 235 7.50 6.43 -15.15
N VAL A 236 6.87 5.32 -15.49
CA VAL A 236 6.96 4.07 -14.75
C VAL A 236 7.13 2.89 -15.69
N ILE A 237 7.97 1.94 -15.30
CA ILE A 237 8.12 0.62 -15.92
C ILE A 237 7.90 -0.42 -14.83
N LEU A 238 6.94 -1.32 -15.05
CA LEU A 238 6.66 -2.46 -14.19
C LEU A 238 7.10 -3.74 -14.90
N GLU A 239 8.09 -4.41 -14.35
CA GLU A 239 8.63 -5.67 -14.87
C GLU A 239 8.06 -6.83 -14.05
N PRO A 240 7.39 -7.81 -14.66
CA PRO A 240 6.88 -8.96 -13.92
C PRO A 240 8.01 -9.81 -13.37
N VAL A 241 7.90 -10.24 -12.12
CA VAL A 241 8.86 -11.07 -11.41
C VAL A 241 8.22 -12.41 -11.05
N SER A 242 8.94 -13.51 -11.32
CA SER A 242 8.55 -14.86 -10.93
C SER A 242 9.80 -15.65 -10.49
N PRO A 243 9.76 -16.40 -9.37
CA PRO A 243 8.61 -16.57 -8.46
C PRO A 243 8.30 -15.29 -7.66
N PRO A 244 7.07 -15.17 -7.10
CA PRO A 244 6.73 -14.06 -6.20
C PRO A 244 7.58 -14.09 -4.91
N PRO A 245 7.74 -12.95 -4.20
CA PRO A 245 8.40 -12.93 -2.90
C PRO A 245 7.64 -13.78 -1.88
N PRO A 246 8.35 -14.37 -0.89
CA PRO A 246 7.69 -15.12 0.15
C PRO A 246 6.78 -14.22 1.01
N PRO A 247 5.77 -14.82 1.68
CA PRO A 247 5.01 -14.16 2.73
C PRO A 247 5.92 -13.56 3.80
N HIS A 248 5.55 -12.39 4.32
CA HIS A 248 6.28 -11.75 5.41
C HIS A 248 5.35 -11.42 6.57
N LEU A 249 5.59 -12.08 7.71
CA LEU A 249 4.89 -11.81 8.97
C LEU A 249 5.33 -10.48 9.57
N PHE A 250 4.38 -9.69 10.06
CA PHE A 250 4.73 -8.53 10.86
C PHE A 250 5.24 -8.98 12.22
N THR A 251 6.38 -8.43 12.61
CA THR A 251 7.04 -8.71 13.88
C THR A 251 7.34 -7.42 14.62
N ASN A 252 7.32 -7.47 15.95
CA ASN A 252 7.91 -6.43 16.76
C ASN A 252 9.42 -6.37 16.49
N THR A 253 9.93 -5.20 16.10
CA THR A 253 11.34 -5.03 15.70
C THR A 253 12.33 -5.19 16.85
N THR A 254 11.91 -5.03 18.10
CA THR A 254 12.75 -5.18 19.28
C THR A 254 12.80 -6.62 19.77
N THR A 255 11.66 -7.31 19.78
CA THR A 255 11.56 -8.66 20.37
C THR A 255 11.57 -9.79 19.34
N GLY A 256 11.37 -9.48 18.05
CA GLY A 256 11.18 -10.45 16.99
C GLY A 256 9.85 -11.22 17.07
N ARG A 257 8.99 -10.94 18.05
CA ARG A 257 7.70 -11.63 18.21
C ARG A 257 6.73 -11.22 17.11
N ALA A 258 6.03 -12.20 16.55
CA ALA A 258 4.95 -11.94 15.59
C ALA A 258 3.86 -11.06 16.22
N VAL A 259 3.40 -10.06 15.46
CA VAL A 259 2.23 -9.25 15.83
C VAL A 259 1.02 -10.15 15.73
N THR A 260 0.39 -10.43 16.87
CA THR A 260 -0.67 -11.44 17.00
C THR A 260 -1.72 -11.02 18.01
N LEU A 261 -2.98 -11.29 17.72
CA LEU A 261 -4.10 -11.04 18.63
C LEU A 261 -4.91 -12.30 18.84
N ASP A 262 -5.44 -12.52 20.03
CA ASP A 262 -6.55 -13.44 20.23
C ASP A 262 -7.75 -12.91 19.43
N SER A 263 -8.34 -13.76 18.59
CA SER A 263 -9.40 -13.35 17.65
C SER A 263 -10.71 -12.95 18.32
N VAL A 264 -10.92 -13.32 19.60
CA VAL A 264 -12.13 -13.02 20.37
C VAL A 264 -11.88 -11.83 21.30
N THR A 265 -10.81 -11.86 22.09
CA THR A 265 -10.53 -10.80 23.08
C THR A 265 -9.75 -9.62 22.50
N LEU A 266 -9.17 -9.77 21.30
CA LEU A 266 -8.32 -8.76 20.65
C LEU A 266 -7.13 -8.31 21.50
N THR A 267 -6.62 -9.21 22.34
CA THR A 267 -5.45 -8.97 23.20
C THR A 267 -4.21 -9.64 22.63
N ASN A 268 -3.03 -9.05 22.85
CA ASN A 268 -1.76 -9.70 22.56
C ASN A 268 -1.51 -10.90 23.50
N GLY A 269 -0.60 -11.78 23.09
CA GLY A 269 -0.21 -12.95 23.87
C GLY A 269 0.48 -12.62 25.21
N PRO A 270 0.78 -13.65 26.03
CA PRO A 270 0.69 -15.08 25.74
C PRO A 270 -0.74 -15.62 25.64
N PHE A 271 -0.94 -16.65 24.81
CA PHE A 271 -2.25 -17.26 24.56
C PHE A 271 -2.37 -18.61 25.28
N PRO A 272 -3.38 -18.83 26.13
CA PRO A 272 -3.68 -20.18 26.59
C PRO A 272 -4.22 -21.02 25.42
N VAL A 273 -3.93 -22.32 25.37
CA VAL A 273 -4.48 -23.19 24.31
C VAL A 273 -6.01 -23.27 24.39
N ILE A 274 -6.56 -23.24 25.60
CA ILE A 274 -8.01 -23.18 25.87
C ILE A 274 -8.33 -21.83 26.47
N SER A 275 -9.24 -21.09 25.85
CA SER A 275 -9.73 -19.81 26.35
C SER A 275 -11.16 -19.95 26.84
N GLN A 276 -11.39 -19.58 28.11
CA GLN A 276 -12.76 -19.53 28.63
C GLN A 276 -13.59 -18.47 27.93
N GLN A 277 -12.97 -17.43 27.36
CA GLN A 277 -13.66 -16.34 26.66
C GLN A 277 -14.15 -16.73 25.26
N ASN A 278 -13.70 -17.87 24.70
CA ASN A 278 -14.16 -18.36 23.42
C ASN A 278 -15.48 -19.15 23.56
N PHE A 279 -16.51 -18.52 24.14
CA PHE A 279 -17.79 -19.15 24.47
C PHE A 279 -18.59 -19.61 23.24
N PHE A 280 -18.34 -18.99 22.08
CA PHE A 280 -19.04 -19.31 20.83
C PHE A 280 -18.45 -20.52 20.11
N SER A 281 -17.27 -21.01 20.51
CA SER A 281 -16.69 -22.24 19.98
C SER A 281 -16.98 -23.44 20.88
N THR A 282 -17.42 -24.55 20.28
CA THR A 282 -17.65 -25.81 20.99
C THR A 282 -16.36 -26.42 21.54
N ASP A 283 -15.22 -26.21 20.87
CA ASP A 283 -13.92 -26.74 21.29
C ASP A 283 -13.18 -25.83 22.30
N ARG A 284 -13.66 -24.59 22.51
CA ARG A 284 -13.05 -23.54 23.35
C ARG A 284 -11.56 -23.28 23.11
N ARG A 285 -10.99 -23.74 22.00
CA ARG A 285 -9.58 -23.53 21.68
C ARG A 285 -9.34 -22.08 21.28
N THR A 286 -8.17 -21.55 21.60
CA THR A 286 -7.83 -20.18 21.20
C THR A 286 -7.60 -20.14 19.70
N ARG A 287 -8.23 -19.15 19.06
CA ARG A 287 -7.89 -18.73 17.70
C ARG A 287 -7.11 -17.44 17.81
N PHE A 288 -5.93 -17.41 17.20
CA PHE A 288 -5.10 -16.23 17.13
C PHE A 288 -5.00 -15.77 15.67
N THR A 289 -4.88 -14.46 15.49
CA THR A 289 -4.78 -13.82 14.19
C THR A 289 -3.35 -13.31 14.00
N LEU A 290 -2.71 -13.77 12.93
CA LEU A 290 -1.44 -13.30 12.40
C LEU A 290 -1.69 -12.20 11.36
N PHE A 291 -0.71 -11.31 11.17
CA PHE A 291 -0.76 -10.27 10.15
C PHE A 291 0.49 -10.33 9.27
N ALA A 292 0.30 -10.27 7.96
CA ALA A 292 1.38 -10.40 6.98
C ALA A 292 1.07 -9.68 5.65
N TYR A 293 2.09 -9.50 4.82
CA TYR A 293 1.95 -9.11 3.41
C TYR A 293 2.56 -10.17 2.48
N ASN A 294 2.31 -10.06 1.17
CA ASN A 294 2.61 -11.11 0.17
C ASN A 294 1.84 -12.41 0.40
N LEU A 295 0.59 -12.31 0.89
CA LEU A 295 -0.32 -13.45 1.15
C LEU A 295 -1.58 -13.43 0.27
N GLU A 296 -1.55 -12.72 -0.85
CA GLU A 296 -2.71 -12.56 -1.71
C GLU A 296 -3.08 -13.88 -2.41
N LEU A 297 -4.30 -14.35 -2.16
CA LEU A 297 -4.90 -15.49 -2.86
C LEU A 297 -5.22 -15.11 -4.31
N LYS A 298 -4.89 -16.00 -5.24
CA LYS A 298 -5.32 -15.89 -6.64
C LYS A 298 -6.80 -16.26 -6.76
N ALA A 299 -7.41 -15.83 -7.86
CA ALA A 299 -8.76 -16.25 -8.19
C ALA A 299 -8.88 -17.78 -8.22
N GLY A 300 -9.81 -18.32 -7.43
CA GLY A 300 -10.03 -19.76 -7.30
C GLY A 300 -9.21 -20.45 -6.21
N GLU A 301 -8.29 -19.75 -5.53
CA GLU A 301 -7.64 -20.26 -4.33
C GLU A 301 -8.51 -20.01 -3.08
N ASP A 302 -8.42 -20.92 -2.12
CA ASP A 302 -9.07 -20.81 -0.82
C ASP A 302 -8.04 -20.95 0.32
N LEU A 303 -8.51 -21.14 1.55
CA LEU A 303 -7.66 -21.25 2.73
C LEU A 303 -6.65 -22.41 2.65
N SER A 304 -6.89 -23.44 1.82
CA SER A 304 -5.95 -24.55 1.65
C SER A 304 -4.64 -24.13 0.98
N ALA A 305 -4.60 -22.96 0.34
CA ALA A 305 -3.37 -22.40 -0.20
C ALA A 305 -2.46 -21.83 0.89
N ILE A 306 -2.99 -21.53 2.09
CA ILE A 306 -2.22 -20.95 3.20
C ILE A 306 -1.94 -22.05 4.22
N THR A 307 -0.66 -22.18 4.59
CA THR A 307 -0.25 -23.09 5.66
C THR A 307 0.32 -22.28 6.81
N VAL A 308 -0.08 -22.60 8.04
CA VAL A 308 0.48 -22.02 9.26
C VAL A 308 1.04 -23.15 10.12
N GLN A 309 2.26 -22.98 10.61
CA GLN A 309 2.94 -23.96 11.46
C GLN A 309 3.57 -23.28 12.67
N ALA A 310 3.66 -24.01 13.78
CA ALA A 310 4.49 -23.67 14.92
C ALA A 310 5.63 -24.67 15.06
N GLU A 311 6.81 -24.19 15.47
CA GLU A 311 7.96 -25.01 15.85
C GLU A 311 8.33 -24.70 17.29
N ASP A 312 8.47 -25.73 18.13
CA ASP A 312 8.93 -25.55 19.51
C ASP A 312 10.46 -25.64 19.65
N SER A 313 10.97 -25.39 20.86
CA SER A 313 12.41 -25.46 21.18
C SER A 313 13.06 -26.84 20.98
N GLN A 314 12.25 -27.88 20.72
CA GLN A 314 12.69 -29.24 20.46
C GLN A 314 12.57 -29.61 18.97
N HIS A 315 12.35 -28.62 18.09
CA HIS A 315 12.16 -28.76 16.65
C HIS A 315 10.94 -29.61 16.27
N ARG A 316 9.94 -29.71 17.16
CA ARG A 316 8.67 -30.37 16.82
C ARG A 316 7.78 -29.36 16.11
N ILE A 317 7.27 -29.79 14.96
CA ILE A 317 6.41 -28.98 14.10
C ILE A 317 4.95 -29.34 14.37
N TYR A 318 4.13 -28.32 14.59
CA TYR A 318 2.69 -28.42 14.81
C TYR A 318 1.96 -27.66 13.70
N MET A 319 1.09 -28.37 12.98
CA MET A 319 0.19 -27.73 12.02
C MET A 319 -0.88 -26.95 12.77
N LEU A 320 -1.05 -25.68 12.42
CA LEU A 320 -2.08 -24.82 12.99
C LEU A 320 -3.20 -24.67 11.96
N PRO A 321 -4.40 -25.26 12.18
CA PRO A 321 -5.49 -25.16 11.21
C PRO A 321 -5.86 -23.71 10.94
N VAL A 322 -5.81 -23.30 9.67
CA VAL A 322 -6.29 -21.99 9.22
C VAL A 322 -7.81 -22.03 9.13
N GLU A 323 -8.48 -21.14 9.86
CA GLU A 323 -9.95 -21.06 9.90
C GLU A 323 -10.48 -19.82 9.17
N ALA A 324 -9.65 -18.78 9.00
CA ALA A 324 -10.00 -17.61 8.20
C ALA A 324 -8.74 -16.90 7.67
N ALA A 325 -8.88 -16.24 6.52
CA ALA A 325 -7.91 -15.30 6.00
C ALA A 325 -8.63 -14.18 5.23
N GLY A 326 -8.11 -12.97 5.26
CA GLY A 326 -8.70 -11.86 4.52
C GLY A 326 -7.91 -10.56 4.63
N GLU A 327 -8.24 -9.61 3.76
CA GLU A 327 -7.68 -8.26 3.79
C GLU A 327 -8.22 -7.46 4.98
N ILE A 328 -7.40 -6.59 5.56
CA ILE A 328 -7.86 -5.65 6.59
C ILE A 328 -8.55 -4.45 5.93
N PRO A 329 -9.76 -4.05 6.37
CA PRO A 329 -10.42 -2.85 5.87
C PRO A 329 -9.53 -1.61 5.98
N ASN A 330 -9.49 -0.79 4.93
CA ASN A 330 -8.57 0.35 4.76
C ASN A 330 -7.07 -0.01 4.70
N PHE A 331 -6.65 -1.22 5.04
CA PHE A 331 -5.26 -1.70 4.99
C PHE A 331 -5.16 -2.95 4.10
N ALA A 332 -5.78 -2.91 2.92
CA ALA A 332 -5.96 -4.08 2.06
C ALA A 332 -4.66 -4.72 1.51
N TRP A 333 -3.50 -4.12 1.77
CA TRP A 333 -2.18 -4.70 1.48
C TRP A 333 -1.69 -5.63 2.61
N ILE A 334 -2.43 -5.67 3.73
CA ILE A 334 -2.20 -6.56 4.86
C ILE A 334 -3.27 -7.65 4.82
N THR A 335 -2.80 -8.90 4.89
CA THR A 335 -3.64 -10.08 5.10
C THR A 335 -3.60 -10.45 6.58
N GLN A 336 -4.77 -10.59 7.18
CA GLN A 336 -4.94 -11.26 8.47
C GLN A 336 -5.21 -12.75 8.25
N VAL A 337 -4.55 -13.61 9.04
CA VAL A 337 -4.72 -15.07 9.00
C VAL A 337 -5.04 -15.57 10.39
N THR A 338 -6.25 -16.11 10.58
CA THR A 338 -6.70 -16.68 11.84
C THR A 338 -6.46 -18.18 11.84
N ALA A 339 -5.64 -18.64 12.79
CA ALA A 339 -5.32 -20.05 13.00
C ALA A 339 -5.72 -20.51 14.40
N LYS A 340 -6.01 -21.80 14.53
CA LYS A 340 -6.37 -22.44 15.79
C LYS A 340 -5.16 -23.06 16.48
N LEU A 341 -5.02 -22.83 17.79
CA LEU A 341 -4.00 -23.51 18.59
C LEU A 341 -4.39 -24.99 18.82
N PRO A 342 -3.51 -25.96 18.50
CA PRO A 342 -3.71 -27.37 18.79
C PRO A 342 -3.41 -27.70 20.27
N ASP A 343 -3.94 -28.83 20.77
CA ASP A 343 -3.78 -29.24 22.18
C ASP A 343 -2.32 -29.56 22.54
N GLU A 344 -1.58 -29.98 21.53
CA GLU A 344 -0.18 -30.38 21.56
C GLU A 344 0.76 -29.23 21.95
N LEU A 345 0.32 -27.97 21.78
CA LEU A 345 1.07 -26.79 22.22
C LEU A 345 0.88 -26.47 23.70
N ARG A 346 0.10 -27.25 24.46
CA ARG A 346 -0.13 -27.00 25.88
C ARG A 346 1.17 -27.15 26.66
N GLY A 347 1.65 -26.04 27.24
CA GLY A 347 2.90 -26.01 27.99
C GLY A 347 4.17 -25.92 27.12
N ALA A 348 4.04 -25.73 25.80
CA ALA A 348 5.18 -25.61 24.90
C ALA A 348 6.02 -24.34 25.13
N GLY A 349 5.44 -23.32 25.78
CA GLY A 349 6.10 -22.03 26.00
C GLY A 349 6.12 -21.18 24.73
N ASP A 350 7.26 -20.55 24.45
CA ASP A 350 7.47 -19.80 23.21
C ASP A 350 7.72 -20.75 22.03
N VAL A 351 7.11 -20.43 20.88
CA VAL A 351 7.26 -21.15 19.62
C VAL A 351 7.59 -20.20 18.48
N TRP A 352 8.31 -20.67 17.47
CA TRP A 352 8.42 -19.98 16.20
C TRP A 352 7.19 -20.25 15.36
N VAL A 353 6.70 -19.25 14.63
CA VAL A 353 5.53 -19.38 13.76
C VAL A 353 5.94 -19.05 12.33
N SER A 354 5.53 -19.89 11.39
CA SER A 354 5.73 -19.67 9.96
C SER A 354 4.39 -19.68 9.22
N VAL A 355 4.34 -18.91 8.13
CA VAL A 355 3.22 -18.92 7.19
C VAL A 355 3.77 -19.12 5.78
N SER A 356 3.18 -20.04 5.03
CA SER A 356 3.47 -20.25 3.61
C SER A 356 2.23 -20.08 2.76
N LEU A 357 2.44 -19.81 1.47
CA LEU A 357 1.41 -19.67 0.46
C LEU A 357 1.78 -20.53 -0.74
N ARG A 358 0.89 -21.48 -1.11
CA ARG A 358 1.04 -22.46 -2.20
C ARG A 358 2.15 -23.50 -1.99
N GLY A 359 2.35 -23.94 -0.74
CA GLY A 359 3.37 -24.92 -0.36
C GLY A 359 4.55 -24.24 0.28
#